data_AF-A0A6J6PC65-F1
#
_entry.id   AF-A0A6J6PC65-F1
#
_cell.length_a   1.000
_cell.length_b   1.000
_cell.length_c   1.000
_cell.angle_alpha   90.00
_cell.angle_beta   90.00
_cell.angle_gamma   90.00
#
_symmetry.space_group_name_H-M   'P 1'
#
loop_
_entity.id
_entity.type
_entity.pdbx_description
1 polymer ?
#
loop_
_entity_poly.entity_id
_entity_poly.type
_entity_poly.pdbx_seq_one_letter_code
_entity_poly.pdbx_strand_id
1 'polypeptide(L)' 'MLSRFMRMIQVQRQDFNGKVLTIRGDDARAIAAMLDVPVDQVGQRLDALDLLVHPGGG' A
#
# COMPACT_ATOMS: atom_id res chain seq x y z
N MET A 1 -3.12 -8.97 -7.65
CA MET A 1 -1.73 -9.10 -7.16
C MET A 1 -1.46 -8.21 -5.94
N LEU A 2 -1.84 -6.93 -5.98
CA LEU A 2 -1.59 -5.98 -4.88
C LEU A 2 -2.07 -6.46 -3.50
N SER A 3 -3.30 -6.98 -3.39
CA SER A 3 -3.85 -7.52 -2.13
C SER A 3 -3.04 -8.68 -1.55
N ARG A 4 -2.50 -9.56 -2.40
CA ARG A 4 -1.62 -10.67 -1.99
C ARG A 4 -0.28 -10.15 -1.49
N PHE A 5 0.27 -9.13 -2.13
CA PHE A 5 1.51 -8.48 -1.69
C PHE A 5 1.32 -7.78 -0.34
N MET A 6 0.23 -7.04 -0.16
CA MET A 6 -0.12 -6.42 1.13
C MET A 6 -0.27 -7.47 2.25
N ARG A 7 -0.96 -8.59 1.98
CA ARG A 7 -1.08 -9.70 2.93
C ARG A 7 0.28 -10.33 3.27
N MET A 8 1.18 -10.42 2.31
CA MET A 8 2.54 -10.92 2.54
C MET A 8 3.34 -9.99 3.46
N ILE A 9 3.22 -8.66 3.30
CA ILE A 9 3.85 -7.68 4.20
C ILE A 9 3.29 -7.80 5.62
N GLN A 10 1.95 -7.92 5.76
CA GLN A 10 1.29 -8.10 7.06
C GLN A 10 1.85 -9.31 7.82
N VAL A 11 1.93 -10.46 7.15
CA VAL A 11 2.47 -11.69 7.77
C VAL A 11 3.93 -11.53 8.16
N GLN A 12 4.77 -10.98 7.27
CA GLN A 12 6.20 -10.82 7.55
C GLN A 12 6.50 -9.87 8.70
N ARG A 13 5.71 -8.79 8.84
CA ARG A 13 5.89 -7.80 9.90
C ARG A 13 5.12 -8.12 11.18
N GLN A 14 4.37 -9.24 11.18
CA GLN A 14 3.38 -9.56 12.20
C GLN A 14 2.43 -8.39 12.50
N ASP A 15 2.12 -7.61 11.46
CA ASP A 15 1.28 -6.43 11.53
C ASP A 15 -0.17 -6.81 11.22
N PHE A 16 -0.92 -7.09 12.29
CA PHE A 16 -2.33 -7.49 12.26
C PHE A 16 -3.24 -6.43 12.87
N ASN A 17 -2.82 -5.16 12.86
CA ASN A 17 -3.59 -4.05 13.43
C ASN A 17 -4.95 -3.81 12.73
N GLY A 18 -5.28 -4.61 11.71
CA GLY A 18 -6.66 -4.92 11.32
C GLY A 18 -7.30 -3.97 10.32
N LYS A 19 -6.85 -2.72 10.23
CA LYS A 19 -7.44 -1.72 9.30
C LYS A 19 -6.46 -0.95 8.43
N VAL A 20 -5.23 -0.74 8.89
CA VAL A 20 -4.24 0.08 8.18
C VAL A 20 -2.91 -0.66 8.16
N LEU A 21 -2.25 -0.67 7.00
CA LEU A 21 -0.88 -1.16 6.84
C LEU A 21 0.00 0.02 6.45
N THR A 22 1.05 0.29 7.24
CA THR A 22 2.02 1.32 6.90
C THR A 22 2.99 0.81 5.84
N ILE A 23 2.97 1.44 4.65
CA ILE A 23 3.87 1.13 3.53
C ILE A 23 5.22 1.81 3.74
N ARG A 24 6.33 1.06 3.59
CA ARG A 24 7.70 1.58 3.65
C ARG A 24 8.24 1.88 2.24
N GLY A 25 9.35 2.60 2.15
CA GLY A 25 9.94 3.01 0.86
C GLY A 25 10.26 1.85 -0.09
N ASP A 26 10.73 0.70 0.43
CA ASP A 26 10.98 -0.48 -0.41
C ASP A 26 9.69 -1.13 -0.92
N ASP A 27 8.63 -1.14 -0.10
CA ASP A 27 7.31 -1.63 -0.52
C ASP A 27 6.72 -0.74 -1.62
N ALA A 28 6.92 0.58 -1.52
CA ALA A 28 6.44 1.55 -2.51
C ALA A 28 7.01 1.28 -3.90
N ARG A 29 8.29 0.90 -4.01
CA ARG A 29 8.89 0.50 -5.30
C ARG A 29 8.25 -0.75 -5.89
N ALA A 30 8.01 -1.77 -5.07
CA ALA A 30 7.35 -2.99 -5.51
C ALA A 30 5.90 -2.74 -5.95
N ILE A 31 5.18 -1.89 -5.21
CA ILE A 31 3.81 -1.48 -5.53
C ILE A 31 3.79 -0.68 -6.84
N ALA A 32 4.73 0.23 -7.05
CA ALA A 32 4.89 0.98 -8.31
C ALA A 32 4.99 0.04 -9.51
N ALA A 33 5.87 -0.96 -9.43
CA ALA A 33 6.06 -1.95 -10.47
C ALA A 33 4.79 -2.80 -10.72
N MET A 34 4.03 -3.13 -9.67
CA MET A 34 2.76 -3.88 -9.80
C MET A 34 1.63 -3.04 -10.40
N LEU A 35 1.65 -1.72 -10.20
CA LEU A 35 0.63 -0.79 -10.65
C LEU A 35 0.96 -0.14 -12.00
N ASP A 36 2.15 -0.40 -12.53
CA ASP A 36 2.69 0.18 -13.76
C ASP A 36 2.71 1.72 -13.72
N VAL A 37 3.21 2.28 -12.61
CA VAL A 37 3.34 3.71 -12.39
C VAL A 37 4.73 4.08 -11.85
N PRO A 38 5.19 5.32 -12.06
CA PRO A 38 6.35 5.87 -11.35
C PRO A 38 6.18 5.83 -9.83
N VAL A 39 7.29 5.66 -9.08
CA VAL A 39 7.28 5.49 -7.62
C VAL A 39 6.66 6.71 -6.90
N ASP A 40 6.91 7.91 -7.40
CA ASP A 40 6.35 9.17 -6.93
C ASP A 40 4.84 9.30 -7.18
N GLN A 41 4.26 8.49 -8.07
CA GLN A 41 2.82 8.45 -8.36
C GLN A 41 2.07 7.34 -7.60
N VAL A 42 2.78 6.49 -6.85
CA VAL A 42 2.16 5.38 -6.10
C VAL A 42 1.09 5.89 -5.14
N GLY A 43 1.35 6.98 -4.43
CA GLY A 43 0.38 7.59 -3.52
C GLY A 43 -0.92 7.95 -4.23
N GLN A 44 -0.84 8.74 -5.30
CA GLN A 44 -2.01 9.11 -6.11
C GLN A 44 -2.74 7.90 -6.67
N ARG A 45 -2.02 6.86 -7.09
CA ARG A 45 -2.64 5.65 -7.62
C ARG A 45 -3.37 4.84 -6.55
N LEU A 46 -2.81 4.74 -5.34
CA LEU A 46 -3.47 4.10 -4.21
C LEU A 46 -4.69 4.91 -3.75
N ASP A 47 -4.62 6.25 -3.80
CA ASP A 47 -5.74 7.14 -3.51
C ASP A 47 -6.92 6.90 -4.48
N ALA A 48 -6.63 6.89 -5.79
CA ALA A 48 -7.64 6.64 -6.82
C ALA A 48 -8.29 5.25 -6.75
N LEU A 49 -7.70 4.32 -5.99
CA LEU A 49 -8.22 2.98 -5.73
C LEU A 49 -8.92 2.86 -4.37
N ASP A 50 -9.04 3.96 -3.62
CA ASP A 50 -9.60 4.01 -2.27
C ASP A 50 -8.82 3.13 -1.27
N LEU A 51 -7.49 3.07 -1.45
CA LEU A 51 -6.57 2.26 -0.63
C LEU A 51 -5.67 3.11 0.28
N LEU A 52 -5.71 4.44 0.17
CA LEU A 52 -5.03 5.34 1.09
C LEU A 52 -5.97 5.76 2.21
N VAL A 53 -5.46 5.70 3.43
CA VAL A 53 -6.17 6.21 4.60
C VAL A 53 -5.85 7.68 4.74
N HIS A 54 -6.88 8.52 4.58
CA HIS A 54 -6.80 9.94 4.85
C HIS A 54 -7.05 10.19 6.33
N PRO A 55 -6.12 10.78 7.09
CA PRO A 55 -6.39 11.19 8.45
C PRO A 55 -7.39 12.36 8.43
N GLY A 56 -8.70 12.04 8.44
CA GLY A 56 -9.78 13.03 8.48
C GLY A 56 -11.06 12.73 7.69
N GLY A 57 -11.14 11.63 6.94
CA GLY A 57 -12.34 11.26 6.16
C GLY A 57 -12.87 9.88 6.54
N GLY A 58 -14.15 9.79 6.88
CA GLY A 58 -14.90 8.56 7.04
C GLY A 58 -15.74 8.25 5.81
#